data_AF-W4DV87-F1
#
_entry.id   AF-W4DV87-F1
#
_cell.length_a   1.000
_cell.length_b   1.000
_cell.length_c   1.000
_cell.angle_alpha   90.00
_cell.angle_beta   90.00
_cell.angle_gamma   90.00
#
_symmetry.space_group_name_H-M   'P 1'
#
loop_
_entity.id
_entity.type
_entity.pdbx_description
1 polymer ?
#
loop_
_entity_poly.entity_id
_entity_poly.type
_entity_poly.pdbx_seq_one_letter_code
_entity_poly.pdbx_strand_id
1 'polypeptide(L)'
;MRLTNRTTIIAGIVIIIVVGGIYASLTGLPYKRSQIASEVREYLVHTRAYPAADIQEVRGVYSFKSGDYEVEVRYKDEPNQNYTYAKVDGAFRLVGASSLYGNHMDETFY
;
A
#
# COMPACT_ATOMS: atom_id res chain seq x y z
N MET A 1 -48.68 12.92 -6.09
CA MET A 1 -47.47 12.10 -6.35
C MET A 1 -46.41 12.46 -5.30
N ARG A 2 -46.38 11.77 -4.15
CA ARG A 2 -45.45 12.00 -3.02
C ARG A 2 -44.34 10.93 -3.00
N LEU A 3 -43.70 10.69 -4.14
CA LEU A 3 -42.52 9.82 -4.24
C LEU A 3 -41.20 10.60 -4.11
N THR A 4 -41.26 11.93 -4.21
CA THR A 4 -40.06 12.75 -4.45
C THR A 4 -39.04 12.66 -3.32
N ASN A 5 -39.44 12.73 -2.05
CA ASN A 5 -38.46 12.85 -0.96
C ASN A 5 -37.74 11.53 -0.68
N ARG A 6 -38.47 10.41 -0.58
CA ARG A 6 -37.86 9.09 -0.32
C ARG A 6 -37.03 8.61 -1.50
N THR A 7 -37.54 8.71 -2.73
CA THR A 7 -36.81 8.27 -3.91
C THR A 7 -35.57 9.13 -4.16
N THR A 8 -35.61 10.44 -3.89
CA THR A 8 -34.43 11.32 -4.00
C THR A 8 -33.40 11.04 -2.91
N ILE A 9 -33.83 10.78 -1.67
CA ILE A 9 -32.92 10.38 -0.58
C ILE A 9 -32.23 9.05 -0.93
N ILE A 10 -32.99 8.06 -1.40
CA ILE A 10 -32.44 6.76 -1.80
C ILE A 10 -31.47 6.93 -2.96
N ALA A 11 -31.84 7.70 -4.00
CA ALA A 11 -30.95 7.98 -5.13
C ALA A 11 -29.66 8.68 -4.69
N GLY A 12 -29.73 9.63 -3.75
CA GLY A 12 -28.56 10.28 -3.18
C GLY A 12 -27.64 9.32 -2.43
N ILE A 13 -28.20 8.43 -1.61
CA ILE A 13 -27.43 7.39 -0.90
C ILE A 13 -26.74 6.44 -1.90
N VAL A 14 -27.45 6.01 -2.94
CA VAL A 14 -26.89 5.14 -3.98
C VAL A 14 -25.71 5.81 -4.69
N ILE A 15 -25.83 7.10 -5.03
CA ILE A 15 -24.73 7.85 -5.64
C ILE A 15 -23.51 7.90 -4.71
N ILE A 16 -23.70 8.17 -3.41
CA ILE A 16 -22.59 8.20 -2.44
C ILE A 16 -21.90 6.83 -2.36
N ILE A 17 -22.66 5.74 -2.35
CA ILE A 17 -22.12 4.38 -2.32
C ILE A 17 -21.33 4.08 -3.60
N VAL A 18 -21.86 4.46 -4.77
CA VAL A 18 -21.19 4.25 -6.06
C VAL A 18 -19.88 5.06 -6.13
N VAL A 19 -19.90 6.33 -5.77
CA VAL A 19 -18.71 7.19 -5.76
C VAL A 19 -17.67 6.67 -4.75
N GLY A 20 -18.11 6.29 -3.55
CA GLY A 20 -17.23 5.69 -2.53
C GLY A 20 -16.63 4.36 -2.99
N GLY A 21 -17.42 3.51 -3.65
CA GLY A 21 -16.97 2.25 -4.22
C GLY A 21 -15.94 2.44 -5.34
N ILE A 22 -16.18 3.38 -6.26
CA ILE A 22 -15.22 3.73 -7.32
C ILE A 22 -13.91 4.26 -6.71
N TYR A 23 -13.99 5.16 -5.75
CA TYR A 23 -12.82 5.70 -5.07
C TYR A 23 -11.99 4.60 -4.39
N ALA A 24 -12.65 3.72 -3.65
CA ALA A 24 -12.00 2.58 -2.99
C ALA A 24 -11.42 1.58 -4.00
N SER A 25 -12.06 1.38 -5.15
CA SER A 25 -11.55 0.51 -6.21
C SER A 25 -10.30 1.08 -6.89
N LEU A 26 -10.18 2.40 -7.00
CA LEU A 26 -9.06 3.08 -7.64
C LEU A 26 -7.88 3.29 -6.69
N THR A 27 -8.16 3.57 -5.42
CA THR A 27 -7.13 3.94 -4.43
C THR A 27 -6.91 2.85 -3.38
N GLY A 28 -7.74 1.81 -3.32
CA GLY A 28 -7.72 0.90 -2.21
C GLY A 28 -8.25 1.54 -0.91
N LEU A 29 -8.29 0.74 0.14
CA LEU A 29 -8.78 1.12 1.45
C LEU A 29 -7.62 1.68 2.28
N PRO A 30 -7.78 2.88 2.89
CA PRO A 30 -6.71 3.49 3.70
C PRO A 30 -6.30 2.62 4.89
N TYR A 31 -7.25 1.88 5.48
CA TYR A 31 -6.97 0.93 6.55
C TYR A 31 -5.98 -0.15 6.11
N LYS A 32 -6.19 -0.77 4.94
CA LYS A 32 -5.31 -1.82 4.41
C LYS A 32 -3.91 -1.29 4.10
N ARG A 33 -3.80 -0.05 3.58
CA ARG A 33 -2.50 0.62 3.39
C ARG A 33 -1.73 0.79 4.71
N SER A 34 -2.40 1.25 5.76
CA SER A 34 -1.76 1.38 7.08
C SER A 34 -1.38 0.04 7.67
N GLN A 35 -2.23 -0.97 7.50
CA GLN A 35 -1.99 -2.32 8.00
C GLN A 35 -0.75 -2.94 7.36
N ILE A 36 -0.67 -2.96 6.03
CA ILE A 36 0.47 -3.56 5.33
C ILE A 36 1.78 -2.81 5.62
N ALA A 37 1.73 -1.48 5.80
CA ALA A 37 2.90 -0.70 6.19
C ALA A 37 3.43 -1.12 7.56
N SER A 38 2.55 -1.41 8.51
CA SER A 38 2.94 -1.94 9.84
C SER A 38 3.54 -3.34 9.71
N GLU A 39 2.90 -4.24 8.96
CA GLU A 39 3.38 -5.61 8.76
C GLU A 39 4.76 -5.63 8.08
N VAL A 40 4.98 -4.81 7.05
CA VAL A 40 6.29 -4.71 6.40
C VAL A 40 7.33 -4.08 7.31
N ARG A 41 6.97 -3.06 8.10
CA ARG A 41 7.89 -2.48 9.10
C ARG A 41 8.34 -3.54 10.10
N GLU A 42 7.43 -4.36 10.62
CA GLU A 42 7.76 -5.47 11.52
C GLU A 42 8.64 -6.50 10.82
N TYR A 43 8.32 -6.90 9.60
CA TYR A 43 9.15 -7.81 8.81
C TYR A 43 10.58 -7.29 8.61
N LEU A 44 10.75 -6.01 8.27
CA LEU A 44 12.07 -5.43 8.07
C LEU A 44 12.89 -5.39 9.38
N VAL A 45 12.25 -5.02 10.49
CA VAL A 45 12.94 -4.88 11.78
C VAL A 45 13.22 -6.24 12.43
N HIS A 46 12.26 -7.16 12.39
CA HIS A 46 12.35 -8.42 13.11
C HIS A 46 12.86 -9.59 12.28
N THR A 47 12.48 -9.66 11.00
CA THR A 47 12.89 -10.77 10.12
C THR A 47 14.17 -10.45 9.37
N ARG A 48 14.29 -9.23 8.82
CA ARG A 48 15.52 -8.79 8.13
C ARG A 48 16.56 -8.14 9.03
N ALA A 49 16.21 -7.94 10.31
CA ALA A 49 17.09 -7.35 11.30
C ALA A 49 17.62 -5.95 10.92
N TYR A 50 16.89 -5.21 10.08
CA TYR A 50 17.24 -3.83 9.77
C TYR A 50 16.94 -2.93 10.98
N PRO A 51 17.88 -2.06 11.39
CA PRO A 51 17.62 -1.14 12.48
C PRO A 51 16.43 -0.23 12.16
N ALA A 52 15.45 -0.18 13.05
CA ALA A 52 14.30 0.71 12.88
C ALA A 52 14.71 2.20 12.75
N ALA A 53 15.90 2.55 13.25
CA ALA A 53 16.49 3.87 13.14
C ALA A 53 16.98 4.20 11.71
N ASP A 54 17.24 3.21 10.86
CA ASP A 54 17.74 3.39 9.49
C ASP A 54 16.61 3.50 8.47
N ILE A 55 15.41 3.08 8.85
CA ILE A 55 14.21 3.22 8.03
C ILE A 55 13.68 4.66 8.16
N GLN A 56 13.73 5.41 7.06
CA GLN A 56 13.23 6.80 7.02
C GLN A 56 11.71 6.83 6.87
N GLU A 57 11.15 6.05 5.94
CA GLU A 57 9.72 6.05 5.62
C GLU A 57 9.26 4.64 5.25
N VAL A 58 8.06 4.29 5.69
CA VAL A 58 7.34 3.07 5.28
C VAL A 58 5.92 3.49 4.91
N ARG A 59 5.57 3.36 3.64
CA ARG A 59 4.28 3.82 3.12
C ARG A 59 3.57 2.71 2.38
N GLY A 60 2.39 2.33 2.89
CA GLY A 60 1.50 1.42 2.18
C GLY A 60 0.83 2.11 1.00
N VAL A 61 0.88 1.47 -0.16
CA VAL A 61 0.29 1.95 -1.40
C VAL A 61 -0.64 0.87 -1.96
N TYR A 62 -1.61 1.28 -2.76
CA TYR A 62 -2.42 0.35 -3.54
C TYR A 62 -1.92 0.38 -4.97
N SER A 63 -1.52 -0.78 -5.48
CA SER A 63 -1.06 -0.92 -6.84
C SER A 63 -2.20 -1.40 -7.71
N PHE A 64 -2.72 -0.49 -8.53
CA PHE A 64 -3.78 -0.81 -9.48
C PHE A 64 -3.33 -1.88 -10.49
N LYS A 65 -2.01 -1.99 -10.76
CA LYS A 65 -1.45 -2.98 -11.69
C LYS A 65 -1.53 -4.40 -11.13
N SER A 66 -1.15 -4.59 -9.86
CA SER A 66 -1.22 -5.90 -9.21
C SER A 66 -2.60 -6.19 -8.62
N GLY A 67 -3.44 -5.16 -8.44
CA GLY A 67 -4.74 -5.28 -7.78
C GLY A 67 -4.61 -5.52 -6.27
N ASP A 68 -3.42 -5.32 -5.70
CA ASP A 68 -3.12 -5.58 -4.30
C ASP A 68 -2.34 -4.40 -3.66
N TYR A 69 -2.09 -4.54 -2.37
CA TYR A 69 -1.37 -3.57 -1.57
C TYR A 69 0.13 -3.88 -1.57
N GLU A 70 0.92 -2.84 -1.73
CA GLU A 70 2.38 -2.88 -1.71
C GLU A 70 2.87 -1.87 -0.66
N VAL A 71 4.15 -1.92 -0.33
CA VAL A 71 4.77 -0.99 0.60
C VAL A 71 6.03 -0.40 -0.02
N GLU A 72 6.06 0.91 -0.11
CA GLU A 72 7.27 1.66 -0.48
C GLU A 72 8.05 2.00 0.78
N VAL A 73 9.31 1.61 0.79
CA VAL A 73 10.23 1.80 1.91
C VAL A 73 11.39 2.66 1.43
N ARG A 74 11.75 3.63 2.24
CA ARG A 74 12.92 4.48 2.02
C ARG A 74 13.82 4.42 3.23
N TYR A 75 15.10 4.20 2.99
CA TYR A 75 16.14 4.16 4.02
C TYR A 75 16.88 5.48 4.09
N LYS A 76 17.47 5.79 5.25
CA LYS A 76 18.15 7.07 5.51
C LYS A 76 19.46 7.22 4.75
N ASP A 77 20.16 6.12 4.52
CA ASP A 77 21.40 6.06 3.74
C ASP A 77 21.14 6.27 2.24
N GLU A 78 19.93 5.94 1.77
CA GLU A 78 19.51 6.10 0.38
C GLU A 78 18.17 6.86 0.24
N PRO A 79 18.11 8.15 0.59
CA PRO A 79 16.86 8.92 0.67
C PRO A 79 16.20 9.22 -0.69
N ASN A 80 16.91 8.94 -1.79
CA ASN A 80 16.40 9.08 -3.14
C ASN A 80 15.95 7.73 -3.72
N GLN A 81 15.99 6.66 -2.93
CA GLN A 81 15.69 5.31 -3.37
C GLN A 81 14.48 4.73 -2.64
N ASN A 82 13.57 4.20 -3.45
CA ASN A 82 12.35 3.54 -2.99
C ASN A 82 12.46 2.05 -3.28
N TYR A 83 12.19 1.27 -2.24
CA TYR A 83 12.13 -0.18 -2.28
C TYR A 83 10.68 -0.60 -2.11
N THR A 84 10.14 -1.33 -3.08
CA THR A 84 8.76 -1.80 -3.09
C THR A 84 8.71 -3.23 -2.59
N TYR A 85 8.01 -3.44 -1.49
CA TYR A 85 7.74 -4.75 -0.90
C TYR A 85 6.29 -5.15 -1.13
N ALA A 86 6.06 -6.43 -1.43
CA ALA A 86 4.72 -6.99 -1.58
C ALA A 86 4.66 -8.38 -0.93
N LYS A 87 3.45 -8.86 -0.67
CA LYS A 87 3.22 -10.21 -0.16
C LYS A 87 3.05 -11.17 -1.34
N VAL A 88 4.05 -12.01 -1.56
CA VAL A 88 4.08 -13.03 -2.63
C VAL A 88 4.06 -14.40 -1.97
N ASP A 89 3.07 -15.22 -2.30
CA ASP A 89 2.86 -16.56 -1.70
C ASP A 89 2.82 -16.55 -0.15
N GLY A 90 2.25 -15.49 0.43
CA GLY A 90 2.13 -15.34 1.89
C GLY A 90 3.36 -14.77 2.59
N ALA A 91 4.48 -14.56 1.89
CA ALA A 91 5.71 -13.99 2.44
C ALA A 91 5.99 -12.60 1.85
N PHE A 92 6.58 -11.70 2.65
CA PHE A 92 7.01 -10.40 2.14
C PHE A 92 8.29 -10.54 1.33
N ARG A 93 8.30 -9.95 0.13
CA ARG A 93 9.43 -9.95 -0.80
C ARG A 93 9.63 -8.55 -1.38
N LEU A 94 10.88 -8.24 -1.71
CA LEU A 94 11.20 -7.06 -2.49
C LEU A 94 10.81 -7.32 -3.94
N VAL A 95 9.85 -6.57 -4.47
CA VAL A 95 9.32 -6.76 -5.83
C VAL A 95 9.67 -5.61 -6.78
N GLY A 96 10.21 -4.52 -6.25
CA GLY A 96 10.52 -3.32 -7.00
C GLY A 96 11.58 -2.47 -6.32
N ALA A 97 12.34 -1.74 -7.12
CA ALA A 97 13.24 -0.70 -6.64
C ALA A 97 13.31 0.41 -7.69
N SER A 98 13.46 1.66 -7.26
CA SER A 98 13.59 2.79 -8.19
C SER A 98 14.94 2.84 -8.92
N SER A 99 15.94 2.09 -8.45
CA SER A 99 17.27 1.98 -9.07
C SER A 99 17.80 0.56 -8.97
N LEU A 100 18.63 0.15 -9.95
CA LEU A 100 19.31 -1.14 -9.99
C LEU A 100 20.59 -1.19 -9.13
N TYR A 101 20.98 -0.08 -8.51
CA TYR A 101 22.21 0.05 -7.72
C TYR A 101 21.92 0.32 -6.24
N GLY A 102 20.79 -0.17 -5.73
CA GLY A 102 20.38 0.03 -4.36
C GLY A 102 21.11 -0.89 -3.38
N ASN A 103 21.52 -0.37 -2.23
CA ASN A 103 22.21 -1.15 -1.19
C ASN A 103 21.32 -2.21 -0.52
N HIS A 104 20.00 -2.03 -0.56
CA HIS A 104 19.01 -2.92 0.07
C HIS A 104 18.29 -3.81 -0.94
N MET A 105 18.87 -4.01 -2.12
CA MET A 105 18.43 -5.08 -3.03
C MET A 105 18.82 -6.44 -2.45
N ASP A 106 17.92 -7.42 -2.54
CA ASP A 106 18.14 -8.75 -1.98
C ASP A 106 17.78 -9.88 -2.96
N GLU A 107 18.00 -11.11 -2.51
CA GLU A 107 17.73 -12.34 -3.27
C GLU A 107 16.26 -12.49 -3.68
N THR A 108 15.34 -11.76 -3.02
CA THR A 108 13.90 -11.84 -3.29
C THR A 108 13.47 -10.97 -4.46
N PHE A 109 14.41 -10.20 -5.05
CA PHE A 109 14.20 -9.31 -6.19
C PHE A 109 14.18 -10.00 -7.58
N TYR A 110 14.26 -11.33 -7.64
CA TYR A 110 14.32 -12.13 -8.88
C TYR A 110 12.99 -12.75 -9.30
#